data_AF-A0A1Q9V171-F1
#
_entry.id   AF-A0A1Q9V171-F1
#
_cell.length_a   1.000
_cell.length_b   1.000
_cell.length_c   1.000
_cell.angle_alpha   90.00
_cell.angle_beta   90.00
_cell.angle_gamma   90.00
#
_symmetry.space_group_name_H-M   'P 1'
#
loop_
_entity.id
_entity.type
_entity.pdbx_description
1 polymer ?
#
loop_
_entity_poly.entity_id
_entity_poly.type
_entity_poly.pdbx_seq_one_letter_code
_entity_poly.pdbx_strand_id
1 'polypeptide(L)'
;MSDAPSAQLTEPTASDPIPDLVENVIGASQYISVSYWVGEALGLITGVNPGEWAAEKFAGDFETVQKAGVAVGNLAKFNEDFAAEIRTGLTAVGEGWAGNAHDAAGEYFTKVADTIAGQIDVLDGLSKDIETVAVGMYEAAKAVKGFLEQLLDLAIAIGLELAAAAASSWTVIGPILAGAAAAATITKAIGVWGQALTAHTTAWNSCQAFVGIVAGYLGALDDAELQALPESNYNHPGVD
;
A
#
# COMPACT_ATOMS: atom_id res chain seq x y z
N MET A 1 -24.10 28.58 4.56
CA MET A 1 -23.61 27.73 5.65
C MET A 1 -22.75 26.69 4.96
N SER A 2 -21.43 26.76 5.15
CA SER A 2 -20.54 25.65 4.82
C SER A 2 -21.02 24.42 5.60
N ASP A 3 -20.88 23.23 5.01
CA ASP A 3 -21.15 21.99 5.73
C ASP A 3 -20.26 21.92 6.98
N ALA A 4 -20.75 21.30 8.06
CA ALA A 4 -19.96 21.16 9.28
C ALA A 4 -18.68 20.38 9.01
N PRO A 5 -17.54 20.66 9.67
CA PRO A 5 -16.27 19.97 9.43
C PRO A 5 -16.39 18.44 9.48
N SER A 6 -17.27 17.91 10.33
CA SER A 6 -17.57 16.48 10.45
C SER A 6 -18.08 15.83 9.16
N ALA A 7 -18.59 16.59 8.20
CA ALA A 7 -18.98 16.10 6.89
C ALA A 7 -17.79 15.54 6.09
N GLN A 8 -16.56 15.92 6.41
CA GLN A 8 -15.35 15.38 5.78
C GLN A 8 -15.00 13.97 6.26
N LEU A 9 -15.46 13.58 7.45
CA LEU A 9 -15.19 12.26 8.05
C LEU A 9 -16.11 11.19 7.48
N THR A 10 -15.98 10.97 6.17
CA THR A 10 -16.75 9.95 5.43
C THR A 10 -16.08 8.59 5.50
N GLU A 11 -16.88 7.53 5.33
CA GLU A 11 -16.36 6.17 5.27
C GLU A 11 -15.43 6.02 4.05
N PRO A 12 -14.17 5.61 4.24
CA PRO A 12 -13.21 5.51 3.16
C PRO A 12 -13.56 4.37 2.21
N THR A 13 -13.65 4.68 0.93
CA THR A 13 -13.87 3.70 -0.14
C THR A 13 -12.58 3.51 -0.93
N ALA A 14 -12.15 2.26 -1.15
CA ALA A 14 -11.02 1.97 -2.01
C ALA A 14 -11.38 2.19 -3.49
N SER A 15 -10.38 2.51 -4.31
CA SER A 15 -10.54 2.66 -5.75
C SER A 15 -10.32 1.33 -6.45
N ASP A 16 -11.39 0.79 -7.04
CA ASP A 16 -11.50 -0.48 -7.78
C ASP A 16 -11.04 -1.74 -7.02
N PRO A 17 -11.74 -2.89 -7.13
CA PRO A 17 -11.33 -4.08 -6.42
C PRO A 17 -10.00 -4.56 -7.00
N ILE A 18 -8.99 -4.62 -6.13
CA ILE A 18 -7.71 -5.23 -6.47
C ILE A 18 -8.01 -6.69 -6.83
N PRO A 19 -7.71 -7.14 -8.06
CA PRO A 19 -7.95 -8.50 -8.49
C PRO A 19 -7.29 -9.44 -7.51
N ASP A 20 -8.07 -10.40 -7.04
CA ASP A 20 -7.60 -11.36 -6.08
C ASP A 20 -6.55 -12.26 -6.76
N LEU A 21 -5.29 -11.87 -6.61
CA LEU A 21 -4.16 -12.58 -7.18
C LEU A 21 -4.07 -13.97 -6.60
N VAL A 22 -4.44 -14.11 -5.33
CA VAL A 22 -4.56 -15.38 -4.64
C VAL A 22 -5.58 -16.26 -5.35
N GLU A 23 -6.79 -15.76 -5.62
CA GLU A 23 -7.86 -16.54 -6.27
C GLU A 23 -7.51 -16.94 -7.72
N ASN A 24 -6.91 -16.02 -8.48
CA ASN A 24 -6.51 -16.28 -9.88
C ASN A 24 -5.29 -17.21 -10.00
N VAL A 25 -4.29 -17.06 -9.12
CA VAL A 25 -3.07 -17.87 -9.13
C VAL A 25 -3.33 -19.26 -8.55
N ILE A 26 -4.15 -19.37 -7.50
CA ILE A 26 -4.60 -20.68 -6.97
C ILE A 26 -5.48 -21.40 -7.99
N GLY A 27 -6.31 -20.67 -8.75
CA GLY A 27 -7.09 -21.25 -9.86
C GLY A 27 -6.24 -21.89 -10.97
N ALA A 28 -5.05 -21.34 -11.25
CA ALA A 28 -4.13 -21.89 -12.25
C ALA A 28 -3.55 -23.27 -11.86
N SER A 29 -3.46 -23.57 -10.55
CA SER A 29 -3.02 -24.88 -10.06
C SER A 29 -3.98 -26.03 -10.42
N GLN A 30 -5.18 -25.73 -10.89
CA GLN A 30 -6.19 -26.73 -11.23
C GLN A 30 -6.03 -27.26 -12.68
N TYR A 31 -5.16 -26.64 -13.50
CA TYR A 31 -4.85 -27.09 -14.87
C TYR A 31 -3.71 -28.11 -14.96
N ILE A 32 -3.26 -28.64 -13.81
CA ILE A 32 -2.23 -29.66 -13.60
C ILE A 32 -2.74 -31.03 -14.12
N SER A 33 -3.00 -31.16 -15.43
CA SER A 33 -3.41 -32.44 -16.07
C SER A 33 -2.26 -33.13 -16.83
N VAL A 34 -1.17 -32.41 -17.13
CA VAL A 34 0.17 -32.95 -17.48
C VAL A 34 1.03 -33.04 -16.21
N SER A 35 0.38 -33.30 -15.07
CA SER A 35 0.75 -32.87 -13.72
C SER A 35 2.17 -33.17 -13.27
N TYR A 36 2.61 -34.39 -13.57
CA TYR A 36 3.86 -34.90 -13.02
C TYR A 36 5.07 -34.18 -13.61
N TRP A 37 5.19 -34.11 -14.95
CA TRP A 37 6.35 -33.50 -15.60
C TRP A 37 6.38 -31.98 -15.49
N VAL A 38 5.22 -31.33 -15.43
CA VAL A 38 5.13 -29.88 -15.18
C VAL A 38 5.47 -29.55 -13.74
N GLY A 39 5.02 -30.36 -12.78
CA GLY A 39 5.40 -30.22 -11.37
C GLY A 39 6.90 -30.41 -11.14
N GLU A 40 7.50 -31.43 -11.77
CA GLU A 40 8.95 -31.63 -11.77
C GLU A 40 9.69 -30.46 -12.43
N ALA A 41 9.21 -29.96 -13.57
CA ALA A 41 9.79 -28.79 -14.22
C ALA A 41 9.76 -27.56 -13.31
N LEU A 42 8.62 -27.26 -12.68
CA LEU A 42 8.50 -26.16 -11.73
C LEU A 42 9.46 -26.35 -10.54
N GLY A 43 9.50 -27.55 -9.96
CA GLY A 43 10.44 -27.88 -8.87
C GLY A 43 11.90 -27.65 -9.24
N LEU A 44 12.30 -28.00 -10.47
CA LEU A 44 13.65 -27.76 -10.99
C LEU A 44 13.98 -26.27 -11.18
N ILE A 45 12.99 -25.44 -11.50
CA ILE A 45 13.19 -24.02 -11.80
C ILE A 45 13.15 -23.16 -10.53
N THR A 46 12.14 -23.36 -9.70
CA THR A 46 11.80 -22.47 -8.59
C THR A 46 12.20 -23.03 -7.22
N GLY A 47 12.27 -24.36 -7.08
CA GLY A 47 12.49 -25.05 -5.80
C GLY A 47 11.32 -24.96 -4.82
N VAL A 48 10.23 -24.28 -5.18
CA VAL A 48 9.01 -24.06 -4.38
C VAL A 48 7.78 -24.09 -5.28
N ASN A 49 6.57 -24.24 -4.75
CA ASN A 49 5.36 -23.99 -5.53
C ASN A 49 5.23 -22.47 -5.76
N PRO A 50 5.39 -21.96 -7.00
CA PRO A 50 5.41 -20.51 -7.24
C PRO A 50 4.03 -19.87 -7.04
N GLY A 51 2.94 -20.64 -7.19
CA GLY A 51 1.59 -20.16 -6.94
C GLY A 51 1.31 -19.98 -5.45
N GLU A 52 1.70 -20.96 -4.63
CA GLU A 52 1.66 -20.85 -3.17
C GLU A 52 2.56 -19.73 -2.66
N TRP A 53 3.78 -19.61 -3.20
CA TRP A 53 4.70 -18.53 -2.84
C TRP A 53 4.08 -17.16 -3.12
N ALA A 54 3.46 -16.97 -4.28
CA ALA A 54 2.83 -15.70 -4.61
C ALA A 54 1.60 -15.45 -3.73
N ALA A 55 0.80 -16.47 -3.44
CA ALA A 55 -0.30 -16.35 -2.50
C ALA A 55 0.21 -15.92 -1.11
N GLU A 56 1.27 -16.56 -0.59
CA GLU A 56 1.86 -16.21 0.71
C GLU A 56 2.39 -14.77 0.75
N LYS A 57 3.06 -14.31 -0.33
CA LYS A 57 3.68 -12.98 -0.37
C LYS A 57 2.73 -11.84 -0.69
N PHE A 58 1.61 -12.13 -1.36
CA PHE A 58 0.63 -11.13 -1.79
C PHE A 58 -0.76 -11.31 -1.16
N ALA A 59 -0.93 -12.15 -0.14
CA ALA A 59 -2.19 -12.29 0.64
C ALA A 59 -2.56 -11.06 1.50
N GLY A 60 -1.99 -9.88 1.23
CA GLY A 60 -2.26 -8.66 1.96
C GLY A 60 -3.58 -8.01 1.55
N ASP A 61 -4.24 -7.33 2.49
CA ASP A 61 -5.43 -6.52 2.23
C ASP A 61 -5.03 -5.13 1.73
N PHE A 62 -4.74 -5.05 0.44
CA PHE A 62 -4.38 -3.79 -0.22
C PHE A 62 -5.54 -2.79 -0.26
N GLU A 63 -6.79 -3.28 -0.18
CA GLU A 63 -7.97 -2.43 -0.08
C GLU A 63 -7.96 -1.66 1.24
N THR A 64 -7.62 -2.33 2.34
CA THR A 64 -7.45 -1.71 3.65
C THR A 64 -6.33 -0.67 3.66
N VAL A 65 -5.21 -0.90 2.94
CA VAL A 65 -4.14 0.11 2.82
C VAL A 65 -4.65 1.36 2.09
N GLN A 66 -5.38 1.21 0.99
CA GLN A 66 -5.98 2.36 0.29
C GLN A 66 -6.96 3.11 1.18
N LYS A 67 -7.83 2.39 1.90
CA LYS A 67 -8.79 2.99 2.83
C LYS A 67 -8.09 3.79 3.94
N ALA A 68 -6.94 3.32 4.42
CA ALA A 68 -6.14 4.07 5.38
C ALA A 68 -5.64 5.40 4.80
N GLY A 69 -5.17 5.42 3.55
CA GLY A 69 -4.78 6.65 2.85
C GLY A 69 -5.95 7.64 2.77
N VAL A 70 -7.09 7.19 2.25
CA VAL A 70 -8.31 8.03 2.13
C VAL A 70 -8.77 8.56 3.49
N ALA A 71 -8.70 7.75 4.55
CA ALA A 71 -9.06 8.19 5.89
C ALA A 71 -8.15 9.31 6.41
N VAL A 72 -6.83 9.21 6.16
CA VAL A 72 -5.86 10.26 6.52
C VAL A 72 -6.13 11.54 5.73
N GLY A 73 -6.43 11.44 4.43
CA GLY A 73 -6.80 12.61 3.62
C GLY A 73 -8.11 13.28 4.07
N ASN A 74 -9.10 12.48 4.47
CA ASN A 74 -10.34 12.99 5.06
C ASN A 74 -10.09 13.72 6.40
N LEU A 75 -9.15 13.22 7.21
CA LEU A 75 -8.74 13.89 8.45
C LEU A 75 -8.04 15.23 8.17
N ALA A 76 -7.21 15.31 7.13
CA ALA A 76 -6.58 16.57 6.72
C ALA A 76 -7.64 17.64 6.36
N LYS A 77 -8.65 17.25 5.57
CA LYS A 77 -9.78 18.15 5.20
C LYS A 77 -10.63 18.55 6.40
N PHE A 78 -10.89 17.61 7.32
CA PHE A 78 -11.55 17.92 8.58
C PHE A 78 -10.79 18.99 9.36
N ASN A 79 -9.46 18.85 9.48
CA ASN A 79 -8.62 19.82 10.17
C ASN A 79 -8.64 21.19 9.50
N GLU A 80 -8.65 21.24 8.16
CA GLU A 80 -8.80 22.46 7.37
C GLU A 80 -10.11 23.19 7.69
N ASP A 81 -11.24 22.49 7.55
CA ASP A 81 -12.58 23.04 7.82
C ASP A 81 -12.73 23.45 9.29
N PHE A 82 -12.20 22.65 10.22
CA PHE A 82 -12.30 22.93 11.65
C PHE A 82 -11.49 24.15 12.07
N ALA A 83 -10.26 24.31 11.56
CA ALA A 83 -9.46 25.51 11.80
C ALA A 83 -10.12 26.77 11.21
N ALA A 84 -10.75 26.66 10.03
CA ALA A 84 -11.50 27.75 9.42
C ALA A 84 -12.75 28.14 10.24
N GLU A 85 -13.46 27.16 10.80
CA GLU A 85 -14.65 27.39 11.63
C GLU A 85 -14.28 28.10 12.94
N ILE A 86 -13.16 27.72 13.59
CA ILE A 86 -12.65 28.41 14.80
C ILE A 86 -12.37 29.89 14.50
N ARG A 87 -11.68 30.19 13.39
CA ARG A 87 -11.36 31.58 12.98
C ARG A 87 -12.62 32.39 12.66
N THR A 88 -13.61 31.75 12.02
CA THR A 88 -14.90 32.38 11.73
C THR A 88 -15.67 32.67 13.01
N GLY A 89 -15.73 31.71 13.94
CA GLY A 89 -16.36 31.89 15.25
C GLY A 89 -15.70 33.00 16.07
N LEU A 90 -14.37 33.05 16.10
CA LEU A 90 -13.62 34.14 16.73
C LEU A 90 -14.02 35.52 16.18
N THR A 91 -14.10 35.64 14.86
CA THR A 91 -14.49 36.89 14.19
C THR A 91 -15.91 37.30 14.58
N ALA A 92 -16.85 36.34 14.58
CA ALA A 92 -18.25 36.59 14.91
C ALA A 92 -18.46 37.01 16.38
N VAL A 93 -17.74 36.38 17.32
CA VAL A 93 -17.84 36.74 18.75
C VAL A 93 -17.14 38.09 19.03
N GLY A 94 -16.11 38.44 18.26
CA GLY A 94 -15.43 39.75 18.36
C GLY A 94 -16.32 40.94 18.00
N GLU A 95 -17.42 40.73 17.27
CA GLU A 95 -18.43 41.77 16.98
C GLU A 95 -19.30 42.07 18.23
N GLY A 96 -18.70 42.75 19.21
CA GLY A 96 -19.40 43.23 20.41
C GLY A 96 -18.83 42.73 21.74
N TRP A 97 -17.83 41.86 21.71
CA TRP A 97 -17.04 41.49 22.88
C TRP A 97 -15.64 42.09 22.80
N ALA A 98 -15.25 42.88 23.79
CA ALA A 98 -13.94 43.54 23.83
C ALA A 98 -13.35 43.52 25.25
N GLY A 99 -12.03 43.73 25.35
CA GLY A 99 -11.26 43.79 26.59
C GLY A 99 -10.37 42.56 26.80
N ASN A 100 -9.65 42.51 27.91
CA ASN A 100 -8.59 41.53 28.17
C ASN A 100 -9.03 40.06 27.99
N ALA A 101 -10.30 39.75 28.28
CA ALA A 101 -10.84 38.40 28.11
C ALA A 101 -11.03 38.02 26.63
N HIS A 102 -11.46 38.98 25.80
CA HIS A 102 -11.54 38.80 24.36
C HIS A 102 -10.15 38.58 23.77
N ASP A 103 -9.16 39.39 24.16
CA ASP A 103 -7.81 39.30 23.61
C ASP A 103 -7.14 37.96 23.97
N ALA A 104 -7.27 37.50 25.21
CA ALA A 104 -6.75 36.21 25.65
C ALA A 104 -7.44 35.03 24.94
N ALA A 105 -8.76 35.09 24.76
CA ALA A 105 -9.49 34.06 24.00
C ALA A 105 -9.08 34.07 22.52
N GLY A 106 -8.92 35.25 21.93
CA GLY A 106 -8.44 35.43 20.56
C GLY A 106 -7.08 34.79 20.34
N GLU A 107 -6.12 35.07 21.21
CA GLU A 107 -4.78 34.49 21.15
C GLU A 107 -4.83 32.95 21.28
N TYR A 108 -5.57 32.44 22.27
CA TYR A 108 -5.69 31.00 22.50
C TYR A 108 -6.28 30.26 21.29
N PHE A 109 -7.45 30.67 20.82
CA PHE A 109 -8.13 29.99 19.73
C PHE A 109 -7.44 30.18 18.37
N THR A 110 -6.77 31.31 18.15
CA THR A 110 -5.90 31.49 16.97
C THR A 110 -4.78 30.47 16.99
N LYS A 111 -4.10 30.31 18.12
CA LYS A 111 -3.03 29.32 18.27
C LYS A 111 -3.53 27.89 18.08
N VAL A 112 -4.71 27.56 18.63
CA VAL A 112 -5.35 26.25 18.39
C VAL A 112 -5.63 26.03 16.90
N ALA A 113 -6.21 27.01 16.20
CA ALA A 113 -6.47 26.93 14.77
C ALA A 113 -5.18 26.79 13.95
N ASP A 114 -4.12 27.48 14.35
CA ASP A 114 -2.80 27.39 13.70
C ASP A 114 -2.13 26.03 13.94
N THR A 115 -2.21 25.47 15.15
CA THR A 115 -1.71 24.12 15.45
C THR A 115 -2.42 23.06 14.61
N ILE A 116 -3.75 23.14 14.51
CA ILE A 116 -4.55 22.22 13.68
C ILE A 116 -4.19 22.39 12.19
N ALA A 117 -4.05 23.64 11.73
CA ALA A 117 -3.68 23.93 10.35
C ALA A 117 -2.28 23.43 10.00
N GLY A 118 -1.34 23.47 10.95
CA GLY A 118 0.03 22.96 10.77
C GLY A 118 0.10 21.45 10.51
N GLN A 119 -0.95 20.69 10.83
CA GLN A 119 -1.00 19.24 10.58
C GLN A 119 -1.51 18.89 9.17
N ILE A 120 -2.14 19.83 8.46
CA ILE A 120 -2.84 19.57 7.19
C ILE A 120 -1.87 19.05 6.13
N ASP A 121 -0.78 19.76 5.87
CA ASP A 121 0.20 19.38 4.84
C ASP A 121 0.87 18.03 5.13
N VAL A 122 1.10 17.73 6.42
CA VAL A 122 1.67 16.46 6.86
C VAL A 122 0.70 15.31 6.61
N LEU A 123 -0.56 15.47 6.99
CA LEU A 123 -1.60 14.46 6.79
C LEU A 123 -1.90 14.26 5.28
N ASP A 124 -1.99 15.34 4.51
CA ASP A 124 -2.21 15.26 3.06
C ASP A 124 -1.03 14.60 2.33
N GLY A 125 0.21 14.90 2.74
CA GLY A 125 1.40 14.22 2.26
C GLY A 125 1.38 12.72 2.57
N LEU A 126 1.09 12.36 3.83
CA LEU A 126 0.97 10.96 4.25
C LEU A 126 -0.14 10.22 3.47
N SER A 127 -1.29 10.84 3.26
CA SER A 127 -2.39 10.29 2.45
C SER A 127 -1.91 9.91 1.04
N LYS A 128 -1.23 10.84 0.35
CA LYS A 128 -0.72 10.64 -1.01
C LYS A 128 0.34 9.55 -1.09
N ASP A 129 1.22 9.48 -0.09
CA ASP A 129 2.25 8.44 -0.05
C ASP A 129 1.66 7.05 0.20
N ILE A 130 0.65 6.93 1.07
CA ILE A 130 -0.10 5.66 1.28
C ILE A 130 -0.76 5.21 -0.04
N GLU A 131 -1.44 6.12 -0.73
CA GLU A 131 -2.08 5.82 -2.02
C GLU A 131 -1.04 5.39 -3.07
N THR A 132 0.09 6.08 -3.16
CA THR A 132 1.18 5.77 -4.09
C THR A 132 1.76 4.38 -3.83
N VAL A 133 1.98 4.02 -2.56
CA VAL A 133 2.46 2.69 -2.18
C VAL A 133 1.43 1.62 -2.52
N ALA A 134 0.14 1.86 -2.25
CA ALA A 134 -0.92 0.91 -2.60
C ALA A 134 -0.97 0.63 -4.11
N VAL A 135 -0.88 1.67 -4.94
CA VAL A 135 -0.80 1.52 -6.41
C VAL A 135 0.48 0.80 -6.83
N GLY A 136 1.62 1.13 -6.23
CA GLY A 136 2.90 0.47 -6.52
C GLY A 136 2.89 -1.03 -6.18
N MET A 137 2.31 -1.40 -5.04
CA MET A 137 2.13 -2.80 -4.65
C MET A 137 1.22 -3.54 -5.63
N TYR A 138 0.14 -2.91 -6.05
CA TYR A 138 -0.79 -3.48 -7.03
C TYR A 138 -0.11 -3.77 -8.38
N GLU A 139 0.62 -2.81 -8.93
CA GLU A 139 1.33 -2.99 -10.20
C GLU A 139 2.47 -4.02 -10.08
N ALA A 140 3.17 -4.08 -8.94
CA ALA A 140 4.16 -5.12 -8.68
C ALA A 140 3.52 -6.51 -8.67
N ALA A 141 2.34 -6.63 -8.06
CA ALA A 141 1.63 -7.89 -7.93
C ALA A 141 1.09 -8.37 -9.31
N LYS A 142 0.63 -7.44 -10.17
CA LYS A 142 0.36 -7.73 -11.59
C LYS A 142 1.59 -8.19 -12.35
N ALA A 143 2.73 -7.53 -12.16
CA ALA A 143 3.98 -7.91 -12.82
C ALA A 143 4.39 -9.34 -12.44
N VAL A 144 4.32 -9.67 -11.15
CA VAL A 144 4.56 -11.04 -10.66
C VAL A 144 3.60 -12.04 -11.31
N LYS A 145 2.29 -11.74 -11.37
CA LYS A 145 1.32 -12.60 -12.10
C LYS A 145 1.76 -12.85 -13.54
N GLY A 146 2.12 -11.81 -14.28
CA GLY A 146 2.57 -11.93 -15.67
C GLY A 146 3.82 -12.81 -15.81
N PHE A 147 4.75 -12.75 -14.85
CA PHE A 147 5.91 -13.64 -14.82
C PHE A 147 5.53 -15.08 -14.47
N LEU A 148 4.55 -15.30 -13.58
CA LEU A 148 4.06 -16.64 -13.24
C LEU A 148 3.36 -17.32 -14.41
N GLU A 149 2.56 -16.58 -15.18
CA GLU A 149 1.93 -17.09 -16.41
C GLU A 149 2.99 -17.50 -17.44
N GLN A 150 4.01 -16.66 -17.66
CA GLN A 150 5.14 -17.00 -18.54
C GLN A 150 5.94 -18.21 -18.02
N LEU A 151 6.11 -18.32 -16.71
CA LEU A 151 6.78 -19.44 -16.07
C LEU A 151 6.00 -20.75 -16.28
N LEU A 152 4.67 -20.70 -16.18
CA LEU A 152 3.81 -21.85 -16.41
C LEU A 152 3.91 -22.34 -17.86
N ASP A 153 3.89 -21.43 -18.84
CA ASP A 153 4.08 -21.77 -20.26
C ASP A 153 5.42 -22.47 -20.51
N LEU A 154 6.50 -21.96 -19.90
CA LEU A 154 7.83 -22.58 -20.00
C LEU A 154 7.88 -23.93 -19.28
N ALA A 155 7.22 -24.07 -18.14
CA ALA A 155 7.14 -25.33 -17.41
C ALA A 155 6.38 -26.42 -18.21
N ILE A 156 5.34 -26.03 -18.95
CA ILE A 156 4.64 -26.93 -19.88
C ILE A 156 5.60 -27.38 -21.00
N ALA A 157 6.33 -26.45 -21.60
CA ALA A 157 7.31 -26.79 -22.65
C ALA A 157 8.39 -27.75 -22.13
N ILE A 158 8.97 -27.48 -20.96
CA ILE A 158 9.95 -28.35 -20.31
C ILE A 158 9.35 -29.71 -19.97
N GLY A 159 8.12 -29.75 -19.45
CA GLY A 159 7.43 -30.99 -19.15
C GLY A 159 7.23 -31.88 -20.39
N LEU A 160 6.91 -31.27 -21.54
CA LEU A 160 6.81 -31.97 -22.82
C LEU A 160 8.18 -32.46 -23.32
N GLU A 161 9.23 -31.64 -23.19
CA GLU A 161 10.61 -32.01 -23.56
C GLU A 161 11.13 -33.16 -22.71
N LEU A 162 10.89 -33.14 -21.40
CA LEU A 162 11.25 -34.21 -20.46
C LEU A 162 10.47 -35.50 -20.75
N ALA A 163 9.16 -35.41 -21.01
CA ALA A 163 8.34 -36.56 -21.39
C ALA A 163 8.82 -37.17 -22.72
N ALA A 164 9.16 -36.34 -23.71
CA ALA A 164 9.70 -36.79 -24.99
C ALA A 164 11.09 -37.42 -24.84
N ALA A 165 11.97 -36.86 -23.99
CA ALA A 165 13.27 -37.44 -23.66
C ALA A 165 13.11 -38.81 -23.00
N ALA A 166 12.19 -38.95 -22.04
CA ALA A 166 11.89 -40.22 -21.39
C ALA A 166 11.34 -41.25 -22.39
N ALA A 167 10.42 -40.85 -23.27
CA ALA A 167 9.84 -41.73 -24.28
C ALA A 167 10.81 -42.10 -25.41
N SER A 168 11.83 -41.29 -25.69
CA SER A 168 12.86 -41.54 -26.71
C SER A 168 14.17 -42.09 -26.13
N SER A 169 14.21 -42.36 -24.82
CA SER A 169 15.40 -42.87 -24.11
C SER A 169 15.90 -44.24 -24.61
N TRP A 170 15.05 -45.01 -25.30
CA TRP A 170 15.42 -46.24 -25.98
C TRP A 170 16.10 -46.01 -27.35
N THR A 171 16.09 -44.77 -27.86
CA THR A 171 16.80 -44.35 -29.07
C THR A 171 18.09 -43.61 -28.67
N VAL A 172 19.23 -43.96 -29.26
CA VAL A 172 20.56 -43.43 -28.86
C VAL A 172 20.69 -41.90 -29.05
N ILE A 173 19.87 -41.30 -29.92
CA ILE A 173 19.93 -39.87 -30.28
C ILE A 173 18.94 -39.03 -29.45
N GLY A 174 17.85 -39.62 -28.96
CA GLY A 174 16.77 -38.94 -28.23
C GLY A 174 17.23 -38.18 -26.98
N PRO A 175 18.03 -38.80 -26.08
CA PRO A 175 18.49 -38.14 -24.86
C PRO A 175 19.40 -36.92 -25.09
N ILE A 176 20.21 -36.91 -26.15
CA ILE A 176 21.21 -35.87 -26.39
C ILE A 176 20.57 -34.58 -26.91
N LEU A 177 19.66 -34.70 -27.87
CA LEU A 177 18.96 -33.53 -28.43
C LEU A 177 17.89 -33.00 -27.48
N ALA A 178 17.12 -33.89 -26.84
CA ALA A 178 16.09 -33.48 -25.89
C ALA A 178 16.71 -32.85 -24.62
N GLY A 179 17.87 -33.33 -24.17
CA GLY A 179 18.57 -32.75 -23.02
C GLY A 179 19.11 -31.34 -23.27
N ALA A 180 19.62 -31.05 -24.47
CA ALA A 180 20.14 -29.71 -24.80
C ALA A 180 19.01 -28.68 -24.97
N ALA A 181 17.89 -29.06 -25.61
CA ALA A 181 16.71 -28.22 -25.73
C ALA A 181 16.11 -27.92 -24.34
N ALA A 182 15.93 -28.96 -23.52
CA ALA A 182 15.44 -28.83 -22.14
C ALA A 182 16.32 -27.91 -21.29
N ALA A 183 17.65 -28.03 -21.37
CA ALA A 183 18.56 -27.17 -20.63
C ALA A 183 18.41 -25.68 -21.00
N ALA A 184 18.22 -25.37 -22.29
CA ALA A 184 18.00 -24.00 -22.74
C ALA A 184 16.66 -23.44 -22.23
N THR A 185 15.59 -24.22 -22.31
CA THR A 185 14.26 -23.82 -21.83
C THR A 185 14.24 -23.62 -20.31
N ILE A 186 14.90 -24.51 -19.56
CA ILE A 186 15.08 -24.39 -18.10
C ILE A 186 15.83 -23.11 -17.74
N THR A 187 16.92 -22.79 -18.45
CA THR A 187 17.70 -21.57 -18.18
C THR A 187 16.85 -20.31 -18.37
N LYS A 188 16.01 -20.28 -19.41
CA LYS A 188 15.07 -19.17 -19.65
C LYS A 188 14.05 -19.07 -18.51
N ALA A 189 13.52 -20.20 -18.06
CA ALA A 189 12.53 -20.25 -16.99
C ALA A 189 13.10 -19.78 -15.64
N ILE A 190 14.35 -20.13 -15.32
CA ILE A 190 15.07 -19.59 -14.15
C ILE A 190 15.20 -18.07 -14.24
N GLY A 191 15.48 -17.54 -15.44
CA GLY A 191 15.53 -16.10 -15.69
C GLY A 191 14.19 -15.41 -15.40
N VAL A 192 13.07 -15.97 -15.88
CA VAL A 192 11.72 -15.44 -15.62
C VAL A 192 11.38 -15.49 -14.13
N TRP A 193 11.72 -16.58 -13.45
CA TRP A 193 11.55 -16.69 -12.00
C TRP A 193 12.36 -15.62 -11.25
N GLY A 194 13.61 -15.40 -11.66
CA GLY A 194 14.45 -14.32 -11.11
C GLY A 194 13.84 -12.92 -11.30
N GLN A 195 13.15 -12.68 -12.41
CA GLN A 195 12.42 -11.42 -12.65
C GLN A 195 11.24 -11.27 -11.68
N ALA A 196 10.48 -12.34 -11.43
CA ALA A 196 9.39 -12.34 -10.44
C ALA A 196 9.91 -12.00 -9.03
N LEU A 197 11.02 -12.64 -8.61
CA LEU A 197 11.66 -12.36 -7.33
C LEU A 197 12.18 -10.93 -7.23
N THR A 198 12.72 -10.39 -8.32
CA THR A 198 13.23 -9.00 -8.38
C THR A 198 12.10 -7.99 -8.25
N ALA A 199 10.98 -8.22 -8.94
CA ALA A 199 9.79 -7.38 -8.84
C ALA A 199 9.25 -7.35 -7.41
N HIS A 200 9.10 -8.53 -6.78
CA HIS A 200 8.71 -8.63 -5.38
C HIS A 200 9.69 -7.90 -4.44
N THR A 201 10.99 -8.14 -4.59
CA THR A 201 12.01 -7.52 -3.71
C THR A 201 12.03 -6.00 -3.83
N THR A 202 11.85 -5.48 -5.05
CA THR A 202 11.73 -4.04 -5.30
C THR A 202 10.52 -3.47 -4.56
N ALA A 203 9.35 -4.09 -4.72
CA ALA A 203 8.12 -3.67 -4.04
C ALA A 203 8.24 -3.73 -2.51
N TRP A 204 8.85 -4.79 -1.99
CA TRP A 204 9.12 -4.95 -0.56
C TRP A 204 10.03 -3.82 -0.03
N ASN A 205 11.12 -3.51 -0.73
CA ASN A 205 12.02 -2.43 -0.34
C ASN A 205 11.33 -1.07 -0.37
N SER A 206 10.42 -0.83 -1.33
CA SER A 206 9.59 0.38 -1.36
C SER A 206 8.66 0.48 -0.16
N CYS A 207 8.02 -0.63 0.25
CA CYS A 207 7.19 -0.65 1.46
C CYS A 207 8.02 -0.35 2.71
N GLN A 208 9.22 -0.90 2.82
CA GLN A 208 10.11 -0.63 3.96
C GLN A 208 10.61 0.82 3.98
N ALA A 209 10.90 1.40 2.82
CA ALA A 209 11.22 2.83 2.73
C ALA A 209 10.04 3.70 3.19
N PHE A 210 8.82 3.32 2.81
CA PHE A 210 7.60 4.01 3.23
C PHE A 210 7.39 3.98 4.74
N VAL A 211 7.66 2.87 5.43
CA VAL A 211 7.61 2.84 6.91
C VAL A 211 8.52 3.91 7.53
N GLY A 212 9.68 4.16 6.95
CA GLY A 212 10.57 5.25 7.38
C GLY A 212 9.97 6.64 7.15
N ILE A 213 9.26 6.83 6.04
CA ILE A 213 8.54 8.08 5.74
C ILE A 213 7.41 8.30 6.75
N VAL A 214 6.61 7.27 7.06
CA VAL A 214 5.56 7.33 8.08
C VAL A 214 6.14 7.71 9.44
N ALA A 215 7.26 7.11 9.84
CA ALA A 215 7.93 7.48 11.08
C ALA A 215 8.38 8.95 11.08
N GLY A 216 8.84 9.47 9.94
CA GLY A 216 9.16 10.89 9.75
C GLY A 216 7.94 11.80 9.92
N TYR A 217 6.81 11.45 9.30
CA TYR A 217 5.56 12.19 9.46
C TYR A 217 5.04 12.15 10.90
N LEU A 218 5.12 10.99 11.58
CA LEU A 218 4.76 10.88 13.00
C LEU A 218 5.64 11.79 13.88
N GLY A 219 6.95 11.87 13.61
CA GLY A 219 7.83 12.80 14.30
C GLY A 219 7.45 14.27 14.07
N ALA A 220 7.04 14.62 12.84
CA ALA A 220 6.57 15.98 12.53
C ALA A 220 5.23 16.33 13.20
N LEU A 221 4.36 15.33 13.44
CA LEU A 221 3.10 15.53 14.16
C LEU A 221 3.29 15.59 15.68
N ASP A 222 4.27 14.89 16.24
CA ASP A 222 4.56 14.90 17.69
C ASP A 222 5.05 16.28 18.18
N ASP A 223 5.75 17.03 17.32
CA ASP A 223 6.15 18.42 17.61
C ASP A 223 4.96 19.41 17.66
N ALA A 224 3.76 19.01 17.23
CA ALA A 224 2.55 19.83 17.33
C ALA A 224 1.96 19.77 18.75
N GLU A 225 2.62 20.39 19.73
CA GLU A 225 2.09 20.50 21.10
C GLU A 225 0.71 21.21 21.09
N LEU A 226 -0.33 20.44 21.41
CA LEU A 226 -1.66 20.96 21.71
C LEU A 226 -1.58 21.82 22.98
N GLN A 227 -1.96 23.09 22.86
CA GLN A 227 -1.95 24.02 24.00
C GLN A 227 -2.85 23.52 25.12
N ALA A 228 -2.26 23.36 26.31
CA ALA A 228 -3.01 23.21 27.53
C ALA A 228 -3.96 24.40 27.71
N LEU A 229 -5.13 24.16 28.29
CA LEU A 229 -6.02 25.24 28.68
C LEU A 229 -5.26 26.21 29.60
N PRO A 230 -5.41 27.53 29.43
CA PRO A 230 -4.73 28.49 30.30
C PRO A 230 -5.11 28.22 31.77
N GLU A 231 -4.11 27.97 32.62
CA GLU A 231 -4.30 27.72 34.05
C GLU A 231 -4.66 28.99 34.84
N SER A 232 -4.67 30.15 34.18
CA SER A 232 -4.97 31.43 34.81
C SER A 232 -6.47 31.56 35.08
N ASN A 233 -6.83 31.82 36.34
CA ASN A 233 -8.20 32.11 36.73
C ASN A 233 -8.74 33.35 35.98
N TYR A 234 -9.99 33.28 35.56
CA TYR A 234 -10.70 34.42 34.96
C TYR A 234 -10.72 35.62 35.92
N ASN A 235 -9.95 36.66 35.59
CA ASN A 235 -9.93 37.91 36.35
C ASN A 235 -11.05 38.82 35.83
N HIS A 236 -12.20 38.78 36.51
CA HIS A 236 -13.37 39.57 36.13
C HIS A 236 -13.31 40.98 36.71
N PRO A 237 -14.04 41.97 36.16
CA PRO A 237 -14.00 43.37 36.61
C PRO A 237 -14.50 43.64 38.04
N GLY A 238 -14.76 42.59 38.84
CA GLY A 238 -15.31 42.67 40.19
C GLY A 238 -14.42 42.07 41.27
N VAL A 239 -13.15 41.80 40.95
CA VAL A 239 -12.12 41.40 41.92
C VAL A 239 -11.06 42.50 41.97
N ASP A 240 -11.29 43.44 42.88
CA ASP A 240 -10.23 44.23 43.55
C ASP A 240 -9.79 43.48 44.82
#